data_AF-A0A9N7YFI4-F1
#
_entry.id   AF-A0A9N7YFI4-F1
#
_cell.length_a   1.000
_cell.length_b   1.000
_cell.length_c   1.000
_cell.angle_alpha   90.00
_cell.angle_beta   90.00
_cell.angle_gamma   90.00
#
_symmetry.space_group_name_H-M   'P 1'
#
loop_
_entity.id
_entity.type
_entity.pdbx_description
1 polymer ?
#
loop_
_entity_poly.entity_id
_entity_poly.type
_entity_poly.pdbx_seq_one_letter_code
_entity_poly.pdbx_strand_id
1 'polypeptide(L)'
;MSAAGRVVCALLLGLLWSACSGARGGLRIPPHEQLARVARFVSHECDWASMATISSHPPLEGRPFSNSLSVSDGPQGSGSGVPYMYLTRMEVSVQDLQVNPAASLSMTLAQTDYCRQQSFDPQSPLCARVLLSGAVLQVNGTEAEFAKKSLFSRHPEMIDWPTDHNWFFAKFNITQVWVLDYFGGVKSVTPEEYFQATPYRKQLIVLREIKSFVFLLLVFPPTDAMSLYDPQLCYILDGFLGLYGLFITGMFIKEKFFRSKVKWDEDQEPDGADGGYTGLVRDTERGRNRWLTEDSTYQDLNRPIDGDYKELPVKRERKKKNEQIYQGLSSATRDTYDALQMLPLPAR
;
A
#
# COMPACT_ATOMS: atom_id res chain seq x y z
N MET A 1 33.61 -39.90 -2.54
CA MET A 1 33.67 -38.46 -2.14
C MET A 1 34.35 -38.37 -0.79
N SER A 2 35.52 -37.73 -0.72
CA SER A 2 36.25 -37.49 0.54
C SER A 2 35.41 -36.64 1.50
N ALA A 3 35.62 -36.80 2.81
CA ALA A 3 34.97 -36.01 3.87
C ALA A 3 35.12 -34.50 3.65
N ALA A 4 36.27 -34.07 3.12
CA ALA A 4 36.52 -32.66 2.75
C ALA A 4 35.60 -32.18 1.59
N GLY A 5 35.34 -33.05 0.61
CA GLY A 5 34.43 -32.73 -0.50
C GLY A 5 32.98 -32.57 -0.04
N ARG A 6 32.58 -33.27 1.04
CA ARG A 6 31.25 -33.11 1.64
C ARG A 6 31.13 -31.78 2.41
N VAL A 7 32.21 -31.35 3.08
CA VAL A 7 32.25 -30.09 3.84
C VAL A 7 32.26 -28.88 2.91
N VAL A 8 33.06 -28.91 1.84
CA VAL A 8 33.09 -27.83 0.84
C VAL A 8 31.76 -27.73 0.09
N CYS A 9 31.15 -28.87 -0.25
CA CYS A 9 29.83 -28.89 -0.88
C CYS A 9 28.73 -28.36 0.07
N ALA A 10 28.78 -28.71 1.35
CA ALA A 10 27.86 -28.19 2.37
C ALA A 10 28.04 -26.68 2.64
N LEU A 11 29.27 -26.17 2.62
CA LEU A 11 29.56 -24.74 2.77
C LEU A 11 29.12 -23.94 1.55
N LEU A 12 29.35 -24.46 0.33
CA LEU A 12 28.86 -23.85 -0.90
C LEU A 12 27.33 -23.86 -0.97
N LEU A 13 26.69 -24.97 -0.57
CA LEU A 13 25.22 -25.06 -0.43
C LEU A 13 24.69 -24.10 0.64
N GLY A 14 25.40 -23.92 1.75
CA GLY A 14 25.05 -22.96 2.81
C GLY A 14 25.17 -21.50 2.37
N LEU A 15 26.22 -21.15 1.63
CA LEU A 15 26.42 -19.82 1.04
C LEU A 15 25.38 -19.53 -0.06
N LEU A 16 25.01 -20.54 -0.86
CA LEU A 16 23.91 -20.46 -1.83
C LEU A 16 22.55 -20.25 -1.13
N TRP A 17 22.30 -20.94 -0.02
CA TRP A 17 21.07 -20.76 0.77
C TRP A 17 21.00 -19.36 1.40
N SER A 18 22.13 -18.85 1.89
CA SER A 18 22.21 -17.51 2.48
C SER A 18 22.08 -16.39 1.44
N ALA A 19 22.54 -16.61 0.20
CA ALA A 19 22.34 -15.68 -0.91
C ALA A 19 20.88 -15.67 -1.41
N CYS A 20 20.17 -16.80 -1.34
CA CYS A 20 18.74 -16.87 -1.68
C CYS A 20 17.81 -16.32 -0.59
N SER A 21 18.25 -16.29 0.68
CA SER A 21 17.41 -15.84 1.80
C SER A 21 17.26 -14.32 1.91
N GLY A 22 18.04 -13.54 1.14
CA GLY A 22 18.00 -12.07 1.12
C GLY A 22 17.09 -11.46 0.05
N ALA A 23 16.55 -12.25 -0.88
CA ALA A 23 15.61 -11.76 -1.89
C ALA A 23 14.20 -11.76 -1.30
N ARG A 24 13.85 -10.76 -0.49
CA ARG A 24 12.44 -10.33 -0.44
C ARG A 24 12.11 -9.86 -1.85
N GLY A 25 11.55 -10.74 -2.67
CA GLY A 25 11.12 -10.42 -4.02
C GLY A 25 10.13 -9.27 -3.92
N GLY A 26 10.53 -8.07 -4.33
CA GLY A 26 9.63 -6.92 -4.35
C GLY A 26 8.41 -7.26 -5.20
N LEU A 27 7.22 -6.82 -4.76
CA LEU A 27 6.00 -6.93 -5.55
C LEU A 27 6.25 -6.28 -6.92
N ARG A 28 6.20 -7.09 -7.98
CA ARG A 28 6.40 -6.61 -9.35
C ARG A 28 5.04 -6.39 -9.99
N ILE A 29 4.59 -5.14 -9.98
CA ILE A 29 3.36 -4.73 -10.64
C ILE A 29 3.42 -4.98 -12.16
N PRO A 30 2.32 -5.38 -12.82
CA PRO A 30 2.22 -5.40 -14.28
C PRO A 30 2.46 -4.02 -14.91
N PRO A 31 2.88 -3.94 -16.18
CA PRO A 31 2.97 -2.67 -16.91
C PRO A 31 1.62 -1.93 -16.93
N HIS A 32 1.64 -0.61 -16.77
CA HIS A 32 0.42 0.22 -16.63
C HIS A 32 -0.42 0.29 -17.92
N GLU A 33 0.13 -0.17 -19.05
CA GLU A 33 -0.63 -0.34 -20.30
C GLU A 33 -1.54 -1.58 -20.25
N GLN A 34 -1.29 -2.49 -19.31
CA GLN A 34 -2.03 -3.73 -19.13
C GLN A 34 -3.03 -3.59 -17.97
N LEU A 35 -3.96 -2.63 -18.11
CA LEU A 35 -4.90 -2.21 -17.07
C LEU A 35 -5.64 -3.37 -16.40
N ALA A 36 -6.18 -4.30 -17.18
CA ALA A 36 -6.89 -5.46 -16.65
C ALA A 36 -5.97 -6.37 -15.79
N ARG A 37 -4.69 -6.48 -16.15
CA ARG A 37 -3.71 -7.21 -15.32
C ARG A 37 -3.36 -6.46 -14.06
N VAL A 38 -3.23 -5.13 -14.12
CA VAL A 38 -3.03 -4.31 -12.91
C VAL A 38 -4.22 -4.47 -11.96
N ALA A 39 -5.46 -4.37 -12.45
CA ALA A 39 -6.67 -4.60 -11.66
C ALA A 39 -6.67 -5.96 -10.97
N ARG A 40 -6.36 -7.02 -11.72
CA ARG A 40 -6.27 -8.39 -11.21
C ARG A 40 -5.14 -8.58 -10.21
N PHE A 41 -3.99 -7.96 -10.46
CA PHE A 41 -2.85 -7.98 -9.55
C PHE A 41 -3.21 -7.31 -8.22
N VAL A 42 -3.75 -6.09 -8.24
CA VAL A 42 -4.17 -5.39 -7.01
C VAL A 42 -5.20 -6.21 -6.24
N SER A 43 -6.23 -6.73 -6.91
CA SER A 43 -7.29 -7.52 -6.27
C SER A 43 -6.78 -8.82 -5.64
N HIS A 44 -5.71 -9.40 -6.19
CA HIS A 44 -5.11 -10.61 -5.66
C HIS A 44 -4.06 -10.34 -4.57
N GLU A 45 -3.37 -9.22 -4.59
CA GLU A 45 -2.36 -8.88 -3.57
C GLU A 45 -3.01 -8.33 -2.28
N CYS A 46 -4.22 -7.77 -2.36
CA CYS A 46 -4.90 -7.19 -1.20
C CYS A 46 -5.71 -8.23 -0.42
N ASP A 47 -5.48 -8.31 0.90
CA ASP A 47 -6.19 -9.21 1.83
C ASP A 47 -7.52 -8.65 2.33
N TRP A 48 -7.74 -7.35 2.21
CA TRP A 48 -8.96 -6.69 2.65
C TRP A 48 -9.35 -5.57 1.68
N ALA A 49 -10.63 -5.23 1.65
CA ALA A 49 -11.17 -4.15 0.83
C ALA A 49 -11.97 -3.18 1.71
N SER A 50 -11.93 -1.90 1.37
CA SER A 50 -12.92 -0.95 1.86
C SER A 50 -14.19 -1.15 1.04
N MET A 51 -15.24 -1.66 1.68
CA MET A 51 -16.57 -1.81 1.10
C MET A 51 -17.41 -0.57 1.41
N ALA A 52 -18.07 -0.03 0.40
CA ALA A 52 -19.06 1.02 0.54
C ALA A 52 -20.47 0.48 0.22
N THR A 53 -21.39 0.66 1.17
CA THR A 53 -22.82 0.32 1.10
C THR A 53 -23.68 1.58 1.28
N ILE A 54 -24.99 1.45 1.12
CA ILE A 54 -25.96 2.49 1.50
C ILE A 54 -26.58 2.10 2.83
N SER A 55 -26.43 2.94 3.85
CA SER A 55 -26.89 2.63 5.20
C SER A 55 -28.41 2.49 5.24
N SER A 56 -28.87 1.43 5.91
CA SER A 56 -30.27 1.17 6.25
C SER A 56 -30.60 1.56 7.70
N HIS A 57 -29.62 2.07 8.45
CA HIS A 57 -29.71 2.30 9.88
C HIS A 57 -29.90 3.78 10.24
N PRO A 58 -30.87 4.13 11.10
CA PRO A 58 -30.94 5.46 11.70
C PRO A 58 -29.68 5.78 12.54
N PRO A 59 -29.17 7.02 12.54
CA PRO A 59 -29.67 8.23 11.85
C PRO A 59 -29.04 8.42 10.45
N LEU A 60 -28.40 7.40 9.88
CA LEU A 60 -27.60 7.49 8.66
C LEU A 60 -28.29 6.90 7.43
N GLU A 61 -29.57 6.52 7.53
CA GLU A 61 -30.33 5.91 6.45
C GLU A 61 -30.18 6.69 5.12
N GLY A 62 -29.86 5.97 4.04
CA GLY A 62 -29.62 6.52 2.71
C GLY A 62 -28.22 7.13 2.49
N ARG A 63 -27.36 7.23 3.52
CA ARG A 63 -25.98 7.74 3.37
C ARG A 63 -25.01 6.63 2.99
N PRO A 64 -23.92 6.95 2.27
CA PRO A 64 -22.85 6.00 2.04
C PRO A 64 -22.20 5.62 3.38
N PHE A 65 -22.05 4.32 3.62
CA PHE A 65 -21.34 3.76 4.75
C PHE A 65 -20.13 2.99 4.22
N SER A 66 -18.98 3.11 4.90
CA SER A 66 -17.77 2.41 4.50
C SER A 66 -17.22 1.59 5.65
N ASN A 67 -16.92 0.32 5.38
CA ASN A 67 -16.30 -0.60 6.31
C ASN A 67 -15.15 -1.37 5.66
N SER A 68 -14.22 -1.89 6.45
CA SER A 68 -13.14 -2.77 5.99
C SER A 68 -13.55 -4.22 6.16
N LEU A 69 -13.51 -4.99 5.07
CA LEU A 69 -13.85 -6.42 5.08
C LEU A 69 -12.70 -7.23 4.48
N SER A 70 -12.38 -8.35 5.11
CA SER A 70 -11.42 -9.32 4.56
C SER A 70 -11.96 -9.92 3.26
N VAL A 71 -11.10 -9.98 2.25
CA VAL A 71 -11.41 -10.52 0.93
C VAL A 71 -10.35 -11.51 0.48
N SER A 72 -10.72 -12.38 -0.45
CA SER A 72 -9.78 -13.24 -1.16
C SER A 72 -10.33 -13.56 -2.53
N ASP A 73 -9.54 -13.43 -3.59
CA ASP A 73 -9.93 -13.90 -4.92
C ASP A 73 -9.40 -15.31 -5.26
N GLY A 74 -8.57 -15.89 -4.39
CA GLY A 74 -8.02 -17.22 -4.54
C GLY A 74 -6.81 -17.48 -3.63
N PRO A 75 -6.35 -18.73 -3.50
CA PRO A 75 -5.10 -19.05 -2.81
C PRO A 75 -3.90 -18.35 -3.45
N GLN A 76 -2.81 -18.23 -2.70
CA GLN A 76 -1.59 -17.56 -3.15
C GLN A 76 -1.08 -18.15 -4.49
N GLY A 77 -0.87 -17.29 -5.49
CA GLY A 77 -0.46 -17.69 -6.84
C GLY A 77 -1.59 -18.19 -7.75
N SER A 78 -2.83 -18.25 -7.26
CA SER A 78 -4.01 -18.72 -8.00
C SER A 78 -5.24 -17.86 -7.75
N GLY A 79 -5.18 -16.59 -8.18
CA GLY A 79 -6.29 -15.62 -8.07
C GLY A 79 -7.29 -15.71 -9.22
N SER A 80 -8.57 -15.93 -8.90
CA SER A 80 -9.67 -15.96 -9.89
C SER A 80 -10.14 -14.57 -10.35
N GLY A 81 -9.81 -13.53 -9.58
CA GLY A 81 -10.34 -12.17 -9.75
C GLY A 81 -11.68 -11.92 -9.07
N VAL A 82 -12.41 -12.93 -8.60
CA VAL A 82 -13.69 -12.74 -7.89
C VAL A 82 -13.42 -12.51 -6.40
N PRO A 83 -13.72 -11.34 -5.81
CA PRO A 83 -13.55 -11.13 -4.38
C PRO A 83 -14.58 -11.97 -3.60
N TYR A 84 -14.10 -12.98 -2.87
CA TYR A 84 -14.90 -13.72 -1.91
C TYR A 84 -14.78 -13.11 -0.51
N MET A 85 -15.83 -13.25 0.28
CA MET A 85 -15.93 -12.76 1.66
C MET A 85 -16.56 -13.83 2.56
N TYR A 86 -16.19 -13.83 3.84
CA TYR A 86 -16.83 -14.64 4.87
C TYR A 86 -17.57 -13.72 5.83
N LEU A 87 -18.90 -13.76 5.78
CA LEU A 87 -19.76 -12.72 6.35
C LEU A 87 -20.78 -13.30 7.34
N THR A 88 -21.25 -12.48 8.25
CA THR A 88 -22.35 -12.79 9.17
C THR A 88 -23.45 -11.74 9.03
N ARG A 89 -24.71 -12.13 9.23
CA ARG A 89 -25.86 -11.20 9.24
C ARG A 89 -25.82 -10.19 10.39
N MET A 90 -24.92 -10.38 11.35
CA MET A 90 -24.68 -9.43 12.44
C MET A 90 -23.85 -8.22 12.03
N GLU A 91 -23.11 -8.30 10.91
CA GLU A 91 -22.26 -7.21 10.43
C GLU A 91 -23.13 -6.11 9.80
N VAL A 92 -22.80 -4.84 10.08
CA VAL A 92 -23.61 -3.66 9.71
C VAL A 92 -23.75 -3.52 8.19
N SER A 93 -22.66 -3.69 7.44
CA SER A 93 -22.70 -3.65 5.98
C SER A 93 -23.56 -4.79 5.40
N VAL A 94 -23.60 -5.97 6.04
CA VAL A 94 -24.47 -7.08 5.62
C VAL A 94 -25.94 -6.75 5.86
N GLN A 95 -26.27 -6.03 6.94
CA GLN A 95 -27.64 -5.55 7.18
C GLN A 95 -28.05 -4.55 6.09
N ASP A 96 -27.15 -3.63 5.71
CA ASP A 96 -27.36 -2.75 4.56
C ASP A 96 -27.57 -3.54 3.26
N LEU A 97 -26.73 -4.56 3.02
CA LEU A 97 -26.79 -5.39 1.81
C LEU A 97 -28.06 -6.24 1.71
N GLN A 98 -28.73 -6.54 2.83
CA GLN A 98 -30.03 -7.21 2.81
C GLN A 98 -31.15 -6.32 2.27
N VAL A 99 -31.01 -5.00 2.40
CA VAL A 99 -31.94 -4.00 1.84
C VAL A 99 -31.55 -3.63 0.41
N ASN A 100 -30.26 -3.40 0.17
CA ASN A 100 -29.72 -3.07 -1.14
C ASN A 100 -28.40 -3.79 -1.38
N PRO A 101 -28.33 -4.80 -2.27
CA PRO A 101 -27.12 -5.58 -2.49
C PRO A 101 -26.01 -4.81 -3.22
N ALA A 102 -26.29 -3.60 -3.73
CA ALA A 102 -25.31 -2.78 -4.44
C ALA A 102 -24.22 -2.26 -3.50
N ALA A 103 -22.97 -2.45 -3.91
CA ALA A 103 -21.80 -2.01 -3.15
C ALA A 103 -20.65 -1.64 -4.08
N SER A 104 -19.68 -0.90 -3.54
CA SER A 104 -18.38 -0.66 -4.16
C SER A 104 -17.25 -1.21 -3.28
N LEU A 105 -16.22 -1.79 -3.87
CA LEU A 105 -14.98 -2.19 -3.20
C LEU A 105 -13.81 -1.30 -3.66
N SER A 106 -12.99 -0.85 -2.71
CA SER A 106 -11.73 -0.18 -2.98
C SER A 106 -10.57 -0.97 -2.39
N MET A 107 -9.55 -1.22 -3.21
CA MET A 107 -8.30 -1.88 -2.83
C MET A 107 -7.12 -1.10 -3.41
N THR A 108 -6.01 -1.04 -2.67
CA THR A 108 -4.83 -0.26 -3.05
C THR A 108 -3.55 -0.95 -2.61
N LEU A 109 -2.50 -0.84 -3.43
CA LEU A 109 -1.19 -1.36 -3.07
C LEU A 109 -0.58 -0.68 -1.82
N ALA A 110 -1.16 0.41 -1.31
CA ALA A 110 -0.81 0.97 0.00
C ALA A 110 -1.16 0.02 1.18
N GLN A 111 -2.03 -0.96 0.95
CA GLN A 111 -2.32 -2.04 1.91
C GLN A 111 -1.14 -3.02 2.04
N THR A 112 -0.26 -3.04 1.03
CA THR A 112 1.00 -3.80 1.03
C THR A 112 2.18 -2.87 1.34
N ASP A 113 3.40 -3.41 1.37
CA ASP A 113 4.61 -2.59 1.49
C ASP A 113 5.02 -1.89 0.18
N TYR A 114 4.37 -2.17 -0.95
CA TYR A 114 4.75 -1.68 -2.28
C TYR A 114 4.90 -0.15 -2.32
N CYS A 115 3.86 0.60 -1.98
CA CYS A 115 3.90 2.06 -2.12
C CYS A 115 4.93 2.68 -1.17
N ARG A 116 5.09 2.13 0.05
CA ARG A 116 6.10 2.57 1.01
C ARG A 116 7.52 2.32 0.49
N GLN A 117 7.78 1.15 -0.09
CA GLN A 117 9.09 0.80 -0.67
C GLN A 117 9.44 1.69 -1.87
N GLN A 118 8.45 2.07 -2.67
CA GLN A 118 8.63 2.98 -3.81
C GLN A 118 8.60 4.47 -3.43
N SER A 119 8.38 4.81 -2.16
CA SER A 119 8.18 6.19 -1.68
C SER A 119 7.03 6.92 -2.39
N PHE A 120 5.97 6.19 -2.74
CA PHE A 120 4.75 6.77 -3.27
C PHE A 120 3.78 7.09 -2.14
N ASP A 121 3.27 8.32 -2.14
CA ASP A 121 2.13 8.68 -1.31
C ASP A 121 0.91 7.81 -1.65
N PRO A 122 0.10 7.35 -0.67
CA PRO A 122 -1.07 6.50 -0.93
C PRO A 122 -2.11 7.12 -1.87
N GLN A 123 -2.16 8.44 -2.06
CA GLN A 123 -3.06 9.13 -2.99
C GLN A 123 -2.46 9.27 -4.39
N SER A 124 -1.13 9.17 -4.54
CA SER A 124 -0.45 9.17 -5.83
C SER A 124 -1.04 8.10 -6.75
N PRO A 125 -1.23 8.37 -8.07
CA PRO A 125 -1.69 7.35 -9.00
C PRO A 125 -0.68 6.20 -9.19
N LEU A 126 0.60 6.43 -8.89
CA LEU A 126 1.63 5.40 -8.92
C LEU A 126 1.46 4.36 -7.80
N CYS A 127 0.78 4.73 -6.72
CA CYS A 127 0.28 3.78 -5.73
C CYS A 127 -1.04 3.19 -6.23
N ALA A 128 -0.93 2.20 -7.11
CA ALA A 128 -2.06 1.70 -7.88
C ALA A 128 -3.23 1.27 -6.98
N ARG A 129 -4.44 1.60 -7.43
CA ARG A 129 -5.69 1.19 -6.78
C ARG A 129 -6.73 0.76 -7.80
N VAL A 130 -7.59 -0.16 -7.35
CA VAL A 130 -8.74 -0.64 -8.11
C VAL A 130 -10.02 -0.31 -7.35
N LEU A 131 -11.03 0.11 -8.09
CA LEU A 131 -12.37 0.37 -7.58
C LEU A 131 -13.31 -0.56 -8.36
N LEU A 132 -14.00 -1.44 -7.65
CA LEU A 132 -14.96 -2.38 -8.21
C LEU A 132 -16.36 -1.93 -7.80
N SER A 133 -17.28 -1.82 -8.74
CA SER A 133 -18.70 -1.61 -8.44
C SER A 133 -19.48 -2.83 -8.88
N GLY A 134 -20.52 -3.16 -8.11
CA GLY A 134 -21.22 -4.42 -8.27
C GLY A 134 -22.21 -4.70 -7.16
N ALA A 135 -22.42 -5.99 -6.88
CA ALA A 135 -23.30 -6.45 -5.82
C ALA A 135 -22.71 -7.62 -5.04
N VAL A 136 -23.02 -7.71 -3.75
CA VAL A 136 -22.62 -8.86 -2.91
C VAL A 136 -23.70 -9.93 -3.00
N LEU A 137 -23.30 -11.15 -3.36
CA LEU A 137 -24.19 -12.30 -3.49
C LEU A 137 -23.71 -13.46 -2.61
N GLN A 138 -24.62 -14.07 -1.86
CA GLN A 138 -24.32 -15.31 -1.13
C GLN A 138 -24.03 -16.45 -2.12
N VAL A 139 -22.99 -17.24 -1.86
CA VAL A 139 -22.60 -18.40 -2.68
C VAL A 139 -22.87 -19.70 -1.94
N ASN A 140 -23.24 -20.74 -2.71
CA ASN A 140 -23.59 -22.06 -2.20
C ASN A 140 -22.95 -23.15 -3.06
N GLY A 141 -22.98 -24.41 -2.58
CA GLY A 141 -22.50 -25.57 -3.34
C GLY A 141 -21.00 -25.55 -3.62
N THR A 142 -20.59 -25.92 -4.83
CA THR A 142 -19.18 -26.04 -5.22
C THR A 142 -18.42 -24.71 -5.19
N GLU A 143 -19.09 -23.59 -5.48
CA GLU A 143 -18.48 -22.26 -5.41
C GLU A 143 -18.17 -21.86 -3.97
N ALA A 144 -19.01 -22.24 -3.01
CA ALA A 144 -18.76 -21.99 -1.58
C ALA A 144 -17.53 -22.76 -1.07
N GLU A 145 -17.28 -23.99 -1.55
CA GLU A 145 -16.05 -24.73 -1.20
C GLU A 145 -14.79 -24.04 -1.76
N PHE A 146 -14.86 -23.48 -2.97
CA PHE A 146 -13.77 -22.68 -3.51
C PHE A 146 -13.56 -21.38 -2.72
N ALA A 147 -14.64 -20.67 -2.38
CA ALA A 147 -14.60 -19.46 -1.56
C ALA A 147 -13.96 -19.75 -0.19
N LYS A 148 -14.39 -20.82 0.49
CA LYS A 148 -13.84 -21.30 1.76
C LYS A 148 -12.34 -21.55 1.66
N LYS A 149 -11.91 -22.34 0.67
CA LYS A 149 -10.49 -22.62 0.45
C LYS A 149 -9.69 -21.33 0.23
N SER A 150 -10.22 -20.42 -0.58
CA SER A 150 -9.56 -19.16 -0.91
C SER A 150 -9.39 -18.30 0.33
N LEU A 151 -10.50 -18.02 1.03
CA LEU A 151 -10.53 -17.20 2.24
C LEU A 151 -9.67 -17.79 3.35
N PHE A 152 -9.84 -19.05 3.70
CA PHE A 152 -9.11 -19.66 4.83
C PHE A 152 -7.62 -19.83 4.54
N SER A 153 -7.22 -19.90 3.26
CA SER A 153 -5.79 -19.92 2.90
C SER A 153 -5.11 -18.56 3.09
N ARG A 154 -5.85 -17.45 2.98
CA ARG A 154 -5.34 -16.08 3.18
C ARG A 154 -5.59 -15.54 4.58
N HIS A 155 -6.68 -15.98 5.20
CA HIS A 155 -7.19 -15.55 6.50
C HIS A 155 -7.36 -16.77 7.42
N PRO A 156 -6.27 -17.37 7.91
CA PRO A 156 -6.34 -18.61 8.68
C PRO A 156 -7.15 -18.48 9.97
N GLU A 157 -7.22 -17.27 10.55
CA GLU A 157 -8.02 -16.99 11.75
C GLU A 157 -9.53 -17.26 11.53
N MET A 158 -10.04 -17.12 10.30
CA MET A 158 -11.47 -17.36 10.00
C MET A 158 -11.92 -18.80 10.29
N ILE A 159 -10.98 -19.75 10.39
CA ILE A 159 -11.27 -21.14 10.74
C ILE A 159 -11.80 -21.25 12.17
N ASP A 160 -11.31 -20.38 13.07
CA ASP A 160 -11.57 -20.42 14.50
C ASP A 160 -12.66 -19.41 14.93
N TRP A 161 -13.30 -18.73 13.97
CA TRP A 161 -14.36 -17.77 14.27
C TRP A 161 -15.59 -18.44 14.90
N PRO A 162 -16.33 -17.74 15.80
CA PRO A 162 -17.43 -18.33 16.54
C PRO A 162 -18.53 -18.90 15.63
N THR A 163 -18.88 -20.16 15.84
CA THR A 163 -19.83 -20.88 14.96
C THR A 163 -21.28 -20.42 15.12
N ASP A 164 -21.63 -19.81 16.25
CA ASP A 164 -22.97 -19.30 16.57
C ASP A 164 -23.33 -18.00 15.83
N HIS A 165 -22.36 -17.37 15.16
CA HIS A 165 -22.58 -16.18 14.33
C HIS A 165 -23.16 -16.48 12.94
N ASN A 166 -23.43 -17.75 12.60
CA ASN A 166 -24.07 -18.17 11.35
C ASN A 166 -23.39 -17.60 10.08
N TRP A 167 -22.07 -17.77 10.00
CA TRP A 167 -21.28 -17.28 8.89
C TRP A 167 -21.66 -17.93 7.56
N PHE A 168 -21.56 -17.15 6.48
CA PHE A 168 -21.80 -17.61 5.11
C PHE A 168 -20.75 -17.05 4.16
N PHE A 169 -20.52 -17.76 3.05
CA PHE A 169 -19.65 -17.30 1.99
C PHE A 169 -20.42 -16.42 1.02
N ALA A 170 -19.80 -15.31 0.61
CA ALA A 170 -20.33 -14.42 -0.39
C ALA A 170 -19.28 -14.12 -1.46
N LYS A 171 -19.72 -13.70 -2.64
CA LYS A 171 -18.89 -13.17 -3.71
C LYS A 171 -19.32 -11.78 -4.10
N PHE A 172 -18.38 -11.00 -4.61
CA PHE A 172 -18.66 -9.72 -5.22
C PHE A 172 -18.86 -9.89 -6.74
N ASN A 173 -20.08 -9.68 -7.21
CA ASN A 173 -20.44 -9.71 -8.61
C ASN A 173 -20.09 -8.36 -9.27
N ILE A 174 -18.98 -8.33 -10.00
CA ILE A 174 -18.42 -7.11 -10.60
C ILE A 174 -19.22 -6.72 -11.85
N THR A 175 -19.72 -5.48 -11.87
CA THR A 175 -20.36 -4.89 -13.06
C THR A 175 -19.50 -3.80 -13.70
N GLN A 176 -18.63 -3.15 -12.92
CA GLN A 176 -17.74 -2.10 -13.41
C GLN A 176 -16.40 -2.14 -12.68
N VAL A 177 -15.31 -1.96 -13.44
CA VAL A 177 -13.94 -1.90 -12.91
C VAL A 177 -13.33 -0.56 -13.30
N TRP A 178 -12.73 0.10 -12.32
CA TRP A 178 -11.92 1.28 -12.52
C TRP A 178 -10.52 1.07 -11.94
N VAL A 179 -9.51 1.55 -12.66
CA VAL A 179 -8.11 1.42 -12.30
C VAL A 179 -7.48 2.81 -12.33
N LEU A 180 -6.73 3.13 -11.28
CA LEU A 180 -5.87 4.30 -11.23
C LEU A 180 -4.46 3.83 -10.90
N ASP A 181 -3.61 3.79 -11.92
CA ASP A 181 -2.26 3.22 -11.89
C ASP A 181 -1.18 4.14 -12.46
N TYR A 182 -1.59 5.25 -13.10
CA TYR A 182 -0.70 6.24 -13.69
C TYR A 182 -1.41 7.59 -13.84
N PHE A 183 -0.67 8.61 -14.23
CA PHE A 183 -1.23 9.94 -14.51
C PHE A 183 -2.24 9.90 -15.67
N GLY A 184 -3.15 10.89 -15.71
CA GLY A 184 -4.20 10.98 -16.73
C GLY A 184 -5.61 10.62 -16.25
N GLY A 185 -5.77 10.33 -14.95
CA GLY A 185 -7.06 10.04 -14.35
C GLY A 185 -7.42 8.55 -14.35
N VAL A 186 -8.63 8.26 -13.89
CA VAL A 186 -9.13 6.89 -13.75
C VAL A 186 -9.48 6.29 -15.11
N LYS A 187 -9.16 5.01 -15.30
CA LYS A 187 -9.42 4.27 -16.53
C LYS A 187 -10.42 3.16 -16.24
N SER A 188 -11.37 2.92 -17.16
CA SER A 188 -12.33 1.83 -17.05
C SER A 188 -11.80 0.56 -17.71
N VAL A 189 -12.10 -0.60 -17.12
CA VAL A 189 -11.86 -1.94 -17.67
C VAL A 189 -13.19 -2.68 -17.68
N THR A 190 -13.51 -3.44 -18.74
CA THR A 190 -14.75 -4.22 -18.74
C THR A 190 -14.60 -5.47 -17.87
N PRO A 191 -15.68 -6.02 -17.27
CA PRO A 191 -15.61 -7.28 -16.55
C PRO A 191 -15.01 -8.41 -17.39
N GLU A 192 -15.29 -8.46 -18.69
CA GLU A 192 -14.75 -9.46 -19.61
C GLU A 192 -13.22 -9.37 -19.70
N GLU A 193 -12.68 -8.17 -19.91
CA GLU A 193 -11.24 -7.93 -19.94
C GLU A 193 -10.57 -8.28 -18.60
N TYR A 194 -11.21 -7.89 -17.50
CA TYR A 194 -10.76 -8.18 -16.14
C TYR A 194 -10.64 -9.69 -15.88
N PHE A 195 -11.66 -10.47 -16.22
CA PHE A 195 -11.66 -11.92 -15.97
C PHE A 195 -10.77 -12.69 -16.96
N GLN A 196 -10.60 -12.20 -18.19
CA GLN A 196 -9.67 -12.79 -19.18
C GLN A 196 -8.19 -12.52 -18.85
N ALA A 197 -7.89 -11.47 -18.10
CA ALA A 197 -6.52 -11.14 -17.71
C ALA A 197 -5.93 -12.17 -16.73
N THR A 198 -4.59 -12.32 -16.77
CA THR A 198 -3.85 -13.10 -15.78
C THR A 198 -3.10 -12.13 -14.85
N PRO A 199 -3.23 -12.23 -13.51
CA PRO A 199 -2.56 -11.32 -12.58
C PRO A 199 -1.04 -11.46 -12.66
N TYR A 200 -0.56 -12.68 -12.91
CA TYR A 200 0.86 -12.99 -13.06
C TYR A 200 1.18 -13.36 -14.50
N ARG A 201 2.27 -12.81 -15.03
CA ARG A 201 2.87 -13.37 -16.25
C ARG A 201 3.35 -14.78 -15.88
N LYS A 202 3.07 -15.79 -16.72
CA LYS A 202 3.80 -17.08 -16.68
C LYS A 202 5.28 -16.80 -16.91
N GLN A 203 6.00 -16.46 -15.86
CA GLN A 203 7.44 -16.39 -15.86
C GLN A 203 7.90 -17.84 -15.78
N LEU A 204 8.21 -18.42 -16.96
CA LEU A 204 9.13 -19.55 -17.06
C LEU A 204 10.53 -19.07 -16.61
N ILE A 205 10.66 -18.80 -15.32
CA ILE A 205 11.90 -18.64 -14.58
C ILE A 205 11.90 -19.93 -13.75
N VAL A 206 12.58 -21.02 -14.13
CA VAL A 206 14.02 -21.20 -14.20
C VAL A 206 14.33 -22.42 -15.10
N LEU A 207 14.62 -22.21 -16.38
CA LEU A 207 15.37 -23.21 -17.19
C LEU A 207 16.53 -22.57 -17.98
N ARG A 208 16.66 -21.23 -17.93
CA ARG A 208 17.74 -20.52 -18.63
C ARG A 208 19.02 -20.43 -17.80
N GLU A 209 18.92 -20.29 -16.48
CA GLU A 209 20.08 -20.24 -15.58
C GLU A 209 20.65 -21.64 -15.27
N ILE A 210 19.82 -22.69 -15.28
CA ILE A 210 20.27 -24.07 -14.99
C ILE A 210 21.12 -24.64 -16.12
N LYS A 211 20.86 -24.28 -17.39
CA LYS A 211 21.64 -24.79 -18.53
C LYS A 211 23.08 -24.25 -18.53
N SER A 212 23.29 -23.01 -18.07
CA SER A 212 24.62 -22.41 -18.02
C SER A 212 25.43 -22.95 -16.83
N PHE A 213 24.80 -23.14 -15.67
CA PHE A 213 25.47 -23.66 -14.47
C PHE A 213 25.74 -25.16 -14.49
N VAL A 214 24.85 -25.98 -15.07
CA VAL A 214 25.08 -27.42 -15.25
C VAL A 214 26.19 -27.69 -16.28
N PHE A 215 26.32 -26.83 -17.30
CA PHE A 215 27.43 -26.91 -18.25
C PHE A 215 28.77 -26.55 -17.57
N LEU A 216 28.80 -25.56 -16.67
CA LEU A 216 30.02 -25.21 -15.94
C LEU A 216 30.49 -26.32 -14.97
N LEU A 217 29.57 -27.10 -14.40
CA LEU A 217 29.89 -28.24 -13.53
C LEU A 217 30.37 -29.49 -14.30
N LEU A 218 30.17 -29.56 -15.62
CA LEU A 218 30.60 -30.69 -16.45
C LEU A 218 31.95 -30.45 -17.16
N VAL A 219 32.51 -29.24 -17.10
CA VAL A 219 33.74 -28.86 -17.81
C VAL A 219 35.00 -28.98 -16.92
N PHE A 220 34.86 -29.25 -15.63
CA PHE A 220 36.02 -29.56 -14.78
C PHE A 220 36.35 -31.06 -14.90
N PRO A 221 37.51 -31.43 -15.49
CA PRO A 221 37.99 -32.80 -15.38
C PRO A 221 38.23 -33.13 -13.90
N PRO A 222 38.02 -34.39 -13.47
CA PRO A 222 38.44 -34.83 -12.14
C PRO A 222 39.97 -34.86 -12.12
N THR A 223 40.59 -33.73 -11.82
CA THR A 223 42.02 -33.69 -11.50
C THR A 223 42.23 -34.29 -10.12
N ASP A 224 43.29 -35.06 -10.03
CA ASP A 224 43.63 -36.00 -8.99
C ASP A 224 43.45 -35.48 -7.57
N ALA A 225 43.13 -36.41 -6.68
CA ALA A 225 43.03 -36.21 -5.25
C ALA A 225 44.34 -35.63 -4.70
N MET A 226 44.40 -34.30 -4.56
CA MET A 226 45.45 -33.66 -3.78
C MET A 226 45.23 -34.03 -2.31
N SER A 227 46.24 -34.69 -1.74
CA SER A 227 46.30 -35.07 -0.34
C SER A 227 46.16 -33.85 0.56
N LEU A 228 45.42 -33.99 1.67
CA LEU A 228 44.99 -32.95 2.60
C LEU A 228 46.12 -32.22 3.39
N TYR A 229 47.38 -32.40 2.98
CA TYR A 229 48.59 -31.85 3.61
C TYR A 229 49.57 -31.30 2.56
N ASP A 230 49.05 -30.57 1.57
CA ASP A 230 49.88 -29.82 0.62
C ASP A 230 49.95 -28.34 1.08
N PRO A 231 51.14 -27.77 1.34
CA PRO A 231 51.27 -26.34 1.66
C PRO A 231 50.62 -25.42 0.62
N GLN A 232 50.47 -25.86 -0.64
CA GLN A 232 49.75 -25.09 -1.67
C GLN A 232 48.26 -24.91 -1.38
N LEU A 233 47.60 -25.88 -0.72
CA LEU A 233 46.18 -25.77 -0.36
C LEU A 233 45.95 -24.72 0.73
N CYS A 234 46.90 -24.58 1.66
CA CYS A 234 46.86 -23.54 2.70
C CYS A 234 46.97 -22.14 2.08
N TYR A 235 47.84 -21.93 1.11
CA TYR A 235 47.94 -20.65 0.39
C TYR A 235 46.66 -20.32 -0.40
N ILE A 236 46.00 -21.33 -0.97
CA ILE A 236 44.73 -21.15 -1.67
C ILE A 236 43.61 -20.79 -0.69
N LEU A 237 43.53 -21.47 0.46
CA LEU A 237 42.55 -21.17 1.51
C LEU A 237 42.77 -19.78 2.13
N ASP A 238 44.02 -19.41 2.41
CA ASP A 238 44.38 -18.07 2.89
C ASP A 238 44.02 -16.99 1.86
N GLY A 239 44.16 -17.29 0.56
CA GLY A 239 43.69 -16.45 -0.54
C GLY A 239 42.17 -16.24 -0.53
N PHE A 240 41.39 -17.30 -0.35
CA PHE A 240 39.92 -17.20 -0.24
C PHE A 240 39.49 -16.46 1.03
N LEU A 241 40.16 -16.68 2.16
CA LEU A 241 39.90 -15.98 3.42
C LEU A 241 40.22 -14.48 3.29
N GLY A 242 41.32 -14.15 2.61
CA GLY A 242 41.72 -12.77 2.30
C GLY A 242 40.73 -12.06 1.39
N LEU A 243 40.27 -12.73 0.32
CA LEU A 243 39.25 -12.19 -0.59
C LEU A 243 37.92 -11.92 0.15
N TYR A 244 37.51 -12.86 1.01
CA TYR A 244 36.30 -12.73 1.81
C TYR A 244 36.41 -11.55 2.80
N GLY A 245 37.56 -11.38 3.44
CA GLY A 245 37.87 -10.23 4.28
C GLY A 245 37.81 -8.91 3.51
N LEU A 246 38.33 -8.87 2.27
CA LEU A 246 38.31 -7.69 1.41
C LEU A 246 36.87 -7.32 0.97
N PHE A 247 36.04 -8.31 0.66
CA PHE A 247 34.63 -8.09 0.35
C PHE A 247 33.83 -7.57 1.55
N ILE A 248 34.00 -8.16 2.74
CA ILE A 248 33.32 -7.71 3.95
C ILE A 248 33.77 -6.31 4.35
N THR A 249 35.08 -6.03 4.31
CA THR A 249 35.60 -4.69 4.61
C THR A 249 35.14 -3.67 3.57
N GLY A 250 35.09 -4.03 2.29
CA GLY A 250 34.52 -3.20 1.23
C GLY A 250 33.03 -2.89 1.46
N MET A 251 32.23 -3.88 1.87
CA MET A 251 30.82 -3.68 2.23
C MET A 251 30.66 -2.80 3.48
N PHE A 252 31.50 -2.98 4.50
CA PHE A 252 31.47 -2.20 5.73
C PHE A 252 31.88 -0.74 5.53
N ILE A 253 32.88 -0.49 4.67
CA ILE A 253 33.28 0.87 4.26
C ILE A 253 32.18 1.52 3.43
N LYS A 254 31.54 0.76 2.53
CA LYS A 254 30.39 1.23 1.73
C LYS A 254 29.21 1.64 2.63
N GLU A 255 28.93 0.87 3.68
CA GLU A 255 27.85 1.16 4.62
C GLU A 255 28.15 2.40 5.49
N LYS A 256 29.41 2.59 5.93
CA LYS A 256 29.79 3.75 6.76
C LYS A 256 30.04 5.05 6.01
N PHE A 257 30.50 5.02 4.76
CA PHE A 257 30.91 6.24 4.04
C PHE A 257 29.93 6.70 2.94
N PHE A 258 29.14 5.82 2.33
CA PHE A 258 28.31 6.19 1.17
C PHE A 258 26.85 6.57 1.48
N ARG A 259 26.43 6.66 2.75
CA ARG A 259 25.12 7.25 3.11
C ARG A 259 25.14 8.76 3.39
N SER A 260 26.30 9.44 3.37
CA SER A 260 26.40 10.85 3.78
C SER A 260 26.82 11.86 2.69
N LYS A 261 26.92 11.47 1.42
CA LYS A 261 27.19 12.43 0.33
C LYS A 261 26.34 12.13 -0.90
N VAL A 262 25.11 12.63 -0.90
CA VAL A 262 24.52 13.20 -2.11
C VAL A 262 24.58 14.71 -1.90
N LYS A 263 25.69 15.29 -2.34
CA LYS A 263 25.84 16.74 -2.47
C LYS A 263 25.35 17.05 -3.88
N TRP A 264 24.20 17.70 -3.99
CA TRP A 264 23.78 18.33 -5.23
C TRP A 264 24.68 19.56 -5.39
N ASP A 265 25.51 19.58 -6.44
CA ASP A 265 26.18 20.81 -6.86
C ASP A 265 25.18 21.65 -7.66
N GLU A 266 25.04 22.91 -7.25
CA GLU A 266 24.29 23.99 -7.89
C GLU A 266 24.88 24.37 -9.27
N ASP A 267 23.95 24.54 -10.20
CA ASP A 267 23.77 25.67 -11.13
C ASP A 267 24.75 25.94 -12.29
N GLN A 268 24.19 25.75 -13.49
CA GLN A 268 24.32 26.68 -14.61
C GLN A 268 22.93 26.93 -15.22
N GLU A 269 22.38 28.11 -14.96
CA GLU A 269 21.22 28.69 -15.67
C GLU A 269 21.62 29.17 -17.08
N PRO A 270 20.67 29.23 -18.03
CA PRO A 270 20.16 30.58 -18.33
C PRO A 270 18.65 30.68 -18.62
N ASP A 271 18.11 31.79 -18.11
CA ASP A 271 17.06 32.67 -18.63
C ASP A 271 15.65 32.14 -18.93
N GLY A 272 14.69 32.63 -18.14
CA GLY A 272 13.53 33.31 -18.74
C GLY A 272 12.13 32.97 -18.19
N ALA A 273 11.55 33.96 -17.52
CA ALA A 273 10.11 34.29 -17.43
C ALA A 273 9.21 33.63 -16.36
N ASP A 274 9.00 34.41 -15.30
CA ASP A 274 7.71 34.87 -14.71
C ASP A 274 6.68 33.87 -14.15
N GLY A 275 6.25 34.13 -12.91
CA GLY A 275 5.07 33.50 -12.29
C GLY A 275 5.30 32.96 -10.88
N GLY A 276 5.30 33.85 -9.88
CA GLY A 276 5.61 33.52 -8.49
C GLY A 276 4.58 32.70 -7.71
N TYR A 277 5.10 31.82 -6.85
CA TYR A 277 4.57 31.57 -5.50
C TYR A 277 5.77 31.41 -4.56
N THR A 278 5.82 32.25 -3.54
CA THR A 278 6.86 32.30 -2.51
C THR A 278 6.82 31.04 -1.63
N GLY A 279 7.94 30.33 -1.56
CA GLY A 279 8.17 29.20 -0.67
C GLY A 279 8.29 29.64 0.78
N LEU A 280 7.60 28.93 1.67
CA LEU A 280 7.69 29.14 3.11
C LEU A 280 9.07 28.73 3.63
N VAL A 281 9.68 29.68 4.33
CA VAL A 281 10.95 29.59 5.05
C VAL A 281 10.94 28.41 6.02
N ARG A 282 11.95 27.55 5.93
CA ARG A 282 12.18 26.47 6.89
C ARG A 282 13.26 26.91 7.87
N ASP A 283 12.85 27.38 9.04
CA ASP A 283 13.75 27.73 10.13
C ASP A 283 14.61 26.52 10.52
N THR A 284 15.93 26.73 10.49
CA THR A 284 16.95 25.74 10.81
C THR A 284 17.69 26.19 12.06
N GLU A 285 17.06 26.11 13.23
CA GLU A 285 17.76 26.12 14.52
C GLU A 285 16.97 25.32 15.57
N ARG A 286 17.33 24.04 15.76
CA ARG A 286 17.33 23.47 17.11
C ARG A 286 18.35 22.36 17.23
N GLY A 287 19.47 22.74 17.85
CA GLY A 287 20.53 21.85 18.26
C GLY A 287 20.06 20.79 19.26
N ARG A 288 20.61 19.60 19.04
CA ARG A 288 20.88 18.48 19.94
C ARG A 288 20.99 18.88 21.43
N ASN A 289 20.28 18.18 22.33
CA ASN A 289 20.67 17.76 23.70
C ASN A 289 19.52 16.89 24.26
N ARG A 290 19.69 15.56 24.39
CA ARG A 290 20.22 14.77 25.52
C ARG A 290 19.17 14.52 26.62
N TRP A 291 18.80 13.23 26.72
CA TRP A 291 18.01 12.51 27.72
C TRP A 291 17.75 13.19 29.08
N LEU A 292 16.49 13.19 29.51
CA LEU A 292 16.07 13.08 30.92
C LEU A 292 14.66 12.48 30.99
N THR A 293 14.57 11.37 31.69
CA THR A 293 13.39 10.68 32.22
C THR A 293 12.70 11.58 33.25
N GLU A 294 11.39 11.80 33.17
CA GLU A 294 10.45 11.62 34.30
C GLU A 294 8.99 11.97 33.93
N ASP A 295 8.12 11.23 34.61
CA ASP A 295 6.67 11.17 34.59
C ASP A 295 6.00 12.49 35.05
N SER A 296 5.02 12.99 34.30
CA SER A 296 3.94 13.83 34.85
C SER A 296 2.76 13.88 33.89
N THR A 297 1.82 13.00 34.19
CA THR A 297 0.44 13.01 33.74
C THR A 297 -0.26 14.24 34.36
N TYR A 298 -0.87 15.09 33.51
CA TYR A 298 -1.55 16.39 33.79
C TYR A 298 -0.67 17.66 33.93
N GLN A 299 -0.97 18.66 33.10
CA GLN A 299 -0.67 20.08 33.37
C GLN A 299 -1.98 20.85 33.56
N ASP A 300 -2.06 21.60 34.67
CA ASP A 300 -3.17 22.46 35.05
C ASP A 300 -3.27 23.74 34.19
N LEU A 301 -4.51 24.21 33.98
CA LEU A 301 -4.83 25.48 33.32
C LEU A 301 -4.57 26.67 34.25
N ASN A 302 -3.65 27.56 33.87
CA ASN A 302 -3.46 28.85 34.54
C ASN A 302 -4.74 29.71 34.47
N ARG A 303 -5.26 30.12 35.63
CA ARG A 303 -6.30 31.15 35.74
C ARG A 303 -5.69 32.55 35.63
N PRO A 304 -6.23 33.45 34.80
CA PRO A 304 -6.01 34.89 34.95
C PRO A 304 -6.93 35.46 36.03
N ILE A 305 -6.34 36.17 36.99
CA ILE A 305 -7.00 37.00 38.01
C ILE A 305 -7.18 38.41 37.43
N ASP A 306 -8.39 38.96 37.62
CA ASP A 306 -8.87 40.36 37.67
C ASP A 306 -8.38 41.36 36.59
N GLY A 307 -9.19 42.23 36.00
CA GLY A 307 -10.51 42.73 36.31
C GLY A 307 -10.57 44.13 35.71
N ASP A 308 -11.45 44.36 34.72
CA ASP A 308 -11.88 45.71 34.32
C ASP A 308 -13.05 45.57 33.32
N TYR A 309 -14.26 45.54 33.87
CA TYR A 309 -15.48 45.56 33.07
C TYR A 309 -15.72 46.98 32.55
N LYS A 310 -15.60 47.18 31.23
CA LYS A 310 -16.28 48.28 30.55
C LYS A 310 -17.54 47.72 29.90
N GLU A 311 -18.68 48.00 30.53
CA GLU A 311 -19.99 47.80 29.92
C GLU A 311 -20.10 48.61 28.61
N LEU A 312 -20.48 47.94 27.52
CA LEU A 312 -20.78 48.59 26.24
C LEU A 312 -22.25 49.04 26.24
N PRO A 313 -22.56 50.28 25.81
CA PRO A 313 -23.93 50.79 25.82
C PRO A 313 -24.80 50.05 24.80
N VAL A 314 -25.95 49.55 25.26
CA VAL A 314 -26.99 48.96 24.42
C VAL A 314 -27.66 50.08 23.60
N LYS A 315 -27.26 50.22 22.33
CA LYS A 315 -27.95 51.08 21.38
C LYS A 315 -28.82 50.23 20.45
N ARG A 316 -30.12 50.24 20.75
CA ARG A 316 -31.21 49.89 19.84
C ARG A 316 -31.09 50.75 18.58
N GLU A 317 -30.71 50.16 17.46
CA GLU A 317 -31.24 50.47 16.12
C GLU A 317 -30.69 49.50 15.08
N ARG A 318 -31.62 48.81 14.41
CA ARG A 318 -31.38 47.79 13.39
C ARG A 318 -30.98 48.50 12.09
N LYS A 319 -29.68 48.53 11.76
CA LYS A 319 -29.21 48.90 10.40
C LYS A 319 -28.71 47.66 9.67
N LYS A 320 -29.28 47.42 8.48
CA LYS A 320 -28.97 46.33 7.54
C LYS A 320 -27.44 46.20 7.34
N LYS A 321 -26.83 45.15 7.87
CA LYS A 321 -25.48 44.70 7.51
C LYS A 321 -25.59 43.64 6.42
N ASN A 322 -25.67 44.07 5.15
CA ASN A 322 -25.40 43.17 4.02
C ASN A 322 -24.38 43.74 3.02
N GLU A 323 -23.98 45.02 3.13
CA GLU A 323 -23.13 45.63 2.10
C GLU A 323 -21.62 45.56 2.38
N GLN A 324 -21.19 45.19 3.59
CA GLN A 324 -19.75 45.14 3.94
C GLN A 324 -19.05 43.80 3.63
N ILE A 325 -19.77 42.77 3.18
CA ILE A 325 -19.18 41.43 2.97
C ILE A 325 -18.63 41.24 1.54
N TYR A 326 -18.93 42.16 0.60
CA TYR A 326 -18.62 41.99 -0.82
C TYR A 326 -17.73 43.09 -1.44
N GLN A 327 -17.03 43.87 -0.63
CA GLN A 327 -16.20 44.98 -1.14
C GLN A 327 -14.91 44.55 -1.89
N GLY A 328 -14.57 43.25 -1.91
CA GLY A 328 -13.35 42.74 -2.54
C GLY A 328 -13.56 41.78 -3.73
N LEU A 329 -14.79 41.63 -4.24
CA LEU A 329 -15.10 40.66 -5.29
C LEU A 329 -15.27 41.34 -6.65
N SER A 330 -14.75 40.69 -7.70
CA SER A 330 -14.98 41.08 -9.10
C SER A 330 -16.49 41.11 -9.39
N SER A 331 -16.94 42.03 -10.25
CA SER A 331 -18.36 42.23 -10.60
C SER A 331 -19.04 40.93 -11.02
N ALA A 332 -18.33 40.07 -11.75
CA ALA A 332 -18.83 38.79 -12.23
C ALA A 332 -19.18 37.80 -11.10
N THR A 333 -18.49 37.86 -9.95
CA THR A 333 -18.73 36.97 -8.80
C THR A 333 -19.86 37.48 -7.91
N ARG A 334 -20.14 38.79 -7.95
CA ARG A 334 -21.24 39.38 -7.17
C ARG A 334 -22.60 38.98 -7.74
N ASP A 335 -22.73 39.01 -9.06
CA ASP A 335 -23.99 38.68 -9.75
C ASP A 335 -24.38 37.20 -9.61
N THR A 336 -23.40 36.30 -9.42
CA THR A 336 -23.66 34.88 -9.21
C THR A 336 -24.25 34.60 -7.82
N TYR A 337 -23.81 35.36 -6.81
CA TYR A 337 -24.33 35.24 -5.44
C TYR A 337 -25.72 35.88 -5.30
N ASP A 338 -25.98 37.00 -5.98
CA ASP A 338 -27.31 37.64 -5.97
C ASP A 338 -28.37 36.79 -6.68
N ALA A 339 -27.98 35.96 -7.65
CA ALA A 339 -28.88 35.01 -8.33
C ALA A 339 -29.30 33.82 -7.43
N LEU A 340 -28.57 33.53 -6.35
CA LEU A 340 -28.87 32.46 -5.41
C LEU A 340 -29.69 32.99 -4.24
N GLN A 341 -30.99 33.16 -4.44
CA GLN A 341 -31.92 33.42 -3.34
C GLN A 341 -31.99 32.17 -2.43
N MET A 342 -31.23 32.17 -1.34
CA MET A 342 -31.35 31.13 -0.31
C MET A 342 -32.66 31.32 0.45
N LEU A 343 -33.57 30.35 0.32
CA LEU A 343 -34.78 30.26 1.12
C LEU A 343 -34.41 30.23 2.62
N PRO A 344 -34.99 31.11 3.46
CA PRO A 344 -34.71 31.10 4.89
C PRO A 344 -35.28 29.84 5.55
N LEU A 345 -34.44 29.13 6.30
CA LEU A 345 -34.85 28.00 7.14
C LEU A 345 -35.73 28.49 8.30
N PRO A 346 -36.77 27.73 8.70
CA PRO A 346 -37.64 28.11 9.82
C PRO A 346 -36.88 28.12 11.14
N ALA A 347 -37.21 29.08 12.00
CA ALA A 347 -36.61 29.25 13.32
C ALA A 347 -36.95 28.08 14.25
N ARG A 348 -35.96 27.61 15.00
CA ARG A 348 -36.11 26.61 16.06
C ARG A 348 -36.70 27.22 17.33
#